data_AF-A0A392STD6-F1
#
_entry.id   AF-A0A392STD6-F1
#
_cell.length_a   1.000
_cell.length_b   1.000
_cell.length_c   1.000
_cell.angle_alpha   90.00
_cell.angle_beta   90.00
_cell.angle_gamma   90.00
#
_symmetry.space_group_name_H-M   'P 1'
#
loop_
_entity.id
_entity.type
_entity.pdbx_description
1 polymer ?
#
loop_
_entity_poly.entity_id
_entity_poly.type
_entity_poly.pdbx_seq_one_letter_code
_entity_poly.pdbx_strand_id
1 'polypeptide(L)' 'MLSDKARMDAYGQAILKNPSLLNGAVVMDVGCGTGIL' A
#
# COMPACT_ATOMS: atom_id res chain seq x y z
N MET A 1 6.21 -8.56 9.68
CA MET A 1 5.27 -7.54 9.18
C MET A 1 4.10 -8.13 8.40
N LEU A 2 4.31 -9.07 7.49
CA LEU A 2 3.28 -9.64 6.61
C LEU A 2 2.13 -10.36 7.33
N SER A 3 2.40 -10.99 8.47
CA SER A 3 1.39 -11.64 9.31
C SER A 3 0.57 -10.67 10.17
N ASP A 4 0.96 -9.39 10.21
CA ASP A 4 0.22 -8.35 10.92
C ASP A 4 -0.94 -7.86 10.03
N LYS A 5 -2.06 -8.56 10.16
CA LYS A 5 -3.21 -8.37 9.28
C LYS A 5 -3.82 -6.98 9.39
N ALA A 6 -3.93 -6.42 10.59
CA ALA A 6 -4.51 -5.09 10.79
C ALA A 6 -3.74 -4.01 10.02
N ARG A 7 -2.40 -4.07 10.07
CA ARG A 7 -1.55 -3.15 9.30
C ARG A 7 -1.71 -3.36 7.79
N MET A 8 -1.61 -4.61 7.32
CA MET A 8 -1.67 -4.91 5.88
C MET A 8 -3.03 -4.55 5.26
N ASP A 9 -4.12 -4.86 5.97
CA ASP A 9 -5.47 -4.52 5.54
C ASP A 9 -5.66 -3.00 5.50
N ALA A 10 -5.11 -2.24 6.46
CA ALA A 10 -5.21 -0.78 6.44
C ALA A 10 -4.56 -0.16 5.20
N TYR A 11 -3.32 -0.55 4.86
CA TYR A 11 -2.63 -0.07 3.65
C TYR A 11 -3.40 -0.45 2.38
N GLY A 12 -3.77 -1.73 2.24
CA GLY A 12 -4.50 -2.23 1.07
C GLY A 12 -5.84 -1.53 0.90
N GLN A 13 -6.59 -1.32 1.98
CA GLN A 13 -7.86 -0.59 1.93
C GLN A 13 -7.67 0.88 1.57
N ALA A 14 -6.65 1.55 2.10
CA ALA A 14 -6.38 2.94 1.76
C ALA A 14 -6.05 3.12 0.28
N ILE A 15 -5.23 2.23 -0.28
CA ILE A 15 -4.84 2.22 -1.70
C ILE A 15 -6.06 1.93 -2.59
N LEU A 16 -6.76 0.81 -2.33
CA LEU A 16 -7.86 0.34 -3.18
C LEU A 16 -9.11 1.22 -3.12
N LYS A 17 -9.37 1.90 -1.98
CA LYS A 17 -10.53 2.79 -1.83
C LYS A 17 -10.28 4.20 -2.37
N ASN A 18 -9.04 4.56 -2.69
CA ASN A 18 -8.69 5.89 -3.20
C ASN A 18 -7.95 5.82 -4.56
N PRO A 19 -8.51 5.14 -5.58
CA PRO A 19 -7.82 4.94 -6.85
C PRO A 19 -7.55 6.25 -7.60
N SER A 20 -8.36 7.29 -7.38
CA SER A 20 -8.14 8.62 -7.96
C SER A 20 -6.83 9.28 -7.52
N LEU A 21 -6.27 8.90 -6.36
CA LEU A 21 -5.00 9.42 -5.86
C LEU A 21 -3.79 8.70 -6.48
N LEU A 22 -3.99 7.50 -7.03
CA LEU A 22 -2.91 6.64 -7.52
C LEU A 22 -2.90 6.47 -9.04
N ASN A 23 -4.05 6.58 -9.69
CA ASN A 23 -4.15 6.47 -11.14
C ASN A 23 -3.36 7.58 -11.83
N GLY A 24 -2.36 7.19 -12.62
CA GLY A 24 -1.47 8.13 -13.32
C GLY A 24 -0.40 8.77 -12.44
N ALA A 25 -0.33 8.40 -11.16
CA ALA A 25 0.71 8.87 -10.26
C ALA A 25 2.00 8.03 -10.40
N VAL A 26 3.13 8.66 -10.12
CA VAL A 26 4.39 7.95 -9.86
C VAL A 26 4.53 7.77 -8.36
N VAL A 27 4.74 6.53 -7.90
CA VAL A 27 4.80 6.17 -6.47
C VAL A 27 6.21 5.70 -6.11
N MET A 28 6.68 6.07 -4.91
CA MET A 28 7.93 5.60 -4.33
C MET A 28 7.64 4.85 -3.03
N ASP A 29 7.88 3.53 -3.01
CA ASP A 29 7.82 2.72 -1.79
C ASP A 29 9.16 2.80 -1.03
N VAL A 30 9.16 3.54 0.07
CA VAL A 30 10.37 3.82 0.85
C VAL A 30 10.62 2.68 1.84
N GLY A 31 11.74 1.97 1.67
CA GLY A 31 12.09 0.84 2.53
C GLY A 31 11.24 -0.40 2.24
N CYS A 32 10.99 -0.67 0.95
CA CYS A 32 10.01 -1.65 0.47
C CYS A 32 10.16 -3.07 1.02
N GLY A 33 11.35 -3.49 1.47
CA GLY A 33 11.56 -4.81 2.06
C GLY A 33 11.12 -5.93 1.10
N THR A 34 10.01 -6.58 1.39
CA THR A 34 9.42 -7.62 0.54
C THR A 34 8.68 -7.08 -0.70
N GLY A 35 8.52 -5.76 -0.83
CA GLY A 35 7.79 -5.11 -1.92
C GLY A 35 6.30 -5.40 -1.90
N ILE A 36 5.72 -5.55 -0.70
CA ILE A 36 4.31 -5.96 -0.55
C ILE A 36 3.34 -4.78 -0.48
N LEU A 37 3.85 -3.57 -0.25
CA LEU A 37 3.05 -2.35 -0.34
C LEU A 37 2.83 -1.96 -1.80
#